data_AF-A0A3B0BGI0-F1
#
_entry.id   AF-A0A3B0BGI0-F1
#
_cell.length_a   1.000
_cell.length_b   1.000
_cell.length_c   1.000
_cell.angle_alpha   90.00
_cell.angle_beta   90.00
_cell.angle_gamma   90.00
#
_symmetry.space_group_name_H-M   'P 1'
#
loop_
_entity.id
_entity.type
_entity.pdbx_description
1 polymer ?
#
loop_
_entity_poly.entity_id
_entity_poly.type
_entity_poly.pdbx_seq_one_letter_code
_entity_poly.pdbx_strand_id
1 'polypeptide(L)'
;MYDSWWTVTAGALLACAGLAGCLWVSLHVRTDQVLHTGALFVHLASLVLGFGAVLAADWFGLLWITRRLGLAEALGAVGRLHAPVWAGLAGLLVSGAFLHPDPASPLTRTKLVLILVLTLNGLQAGVLTRRLAQRSPAPPGRRMAVWGASTALVSQVCWWGAVVIGFANAQH
;
A
#
# COMPACT_ATOMS: atom_id res chain seq x y z
N MET A 1 17.86 -15.86 -13.24
CA MET A 1 17.84 -15.02 -12.02
C MET A 1 17.89 -13.55 -12.44
N TYR A 2 16.78 -13.00 -12.94
CA TYR A 2 16.69 -11.54 -13.09
C TYR A 2 16.35 -10.96 -11.72
N ASP A 3 17.30 -10.20 -11.17
CA ASP A 3 17.31 -9.82 -9.77
C ASP A 3 16.09 -9.01 -9.39
N SER A 4 15.37 -9.52 -8.41
CA SER A 4 14.14 -8.95 -7.85
C SER A 4 14.28 -7.51 -7.36
N TRP A 5 15.50 -7.00 -7.21
CA TRP A 5 15.77 -5.62 -6.85
C TRP A 5 15.61 -4.66 -8.02
N TRP A 6 15.90 -5.07 -9.26
CA TRP A 6 15.63 -4.26 -10.44
C TRP A 6 14.14 -3.99 -10.62
N THR A 7 13.29 -4.99 -10.36
CA THR A 7 11.83 -4.81 -10.40
C THR A 7 11.35 -3.88 -9.30
N VAL A 8 11.99 -3.89 -8.12
CA VAL A 8 11.69 -2.95 -7.03
C VAL A 8 12.11 -1.54 -7.43
N THR A 9 13.30 -1.35 -8.00
CA THR A 9 13.79 -0.04 -8.44
C THR A 9 12.95 0.53 -9.58
N ALA A 10 12.62 -0.27 -10.59
CA ALA A 10 11.73 0.15 -11.67
C ALA A 10 10.34 0.51 -11.14
N GLY A 11 9.78 -0.31 -10.24
CA GLY A 11 8.52 0.00 -9.56
C GLY A 11 8.58 1.27 -8.72
N ALA A 12 9.70 1.53 -8.04
CA ALA A 12 9.93 2.76 -7.27
C ALA A 12 9.92 3.99 -8.16
N LEU A 13 10.61 3.94 -9.32
CA LEU A 13 10.62 5.03 -10.28
C LEU A 13 9.22 5.30 -10.85
N LEU A 14 8.48 4.24 -11.18
CA LEU A 14 7.09 4.34 -11.63
C LEU A 14 6.17 4.94 -10.55
N ALA A 15 6.37 4.56 -9.29
CA ALA A 15 5.62 5.12 -8.17
C ALA A 15 5.89 6.62 -8.00
N CYS A 16 7.16 7.03 -8.06
CA CYS A 16 7.54 8.45 -8.03
C CYS A 16 6.93 9.22 -9.21
N ALA A 17 6.99 8.66 -10.43
CA ALA A 17 6.38 9.27 -11.61
C ALA A 17 4.86 9.39 -11.49
N GLY A 18 4.19 8.36 -10.96
CA GLY A 18 2.75 8.36 -10.72
C GLY A 18 2.33 9.41 -9.68
N LEU A 19 3.07 9.52 -8.57
CA LEU A 19 2.86 10.55 -7.56
C LEU A 19 3.05 11.96 -8.14
N ALA A 20 4.12 12.17 -8.91
CA ALA A 20 4.37 13.44 -9.58
C ALA A 20 3.26 13.80 -10.58
N GLY A 21 2.77 12.81 -11.35
CA GLY A 21 1.63 12.96 -12.25
C GLY A 21 0.34 13.34 -11.52
N CYS A 22 0.05 12.70 -10.38
CA CYS A 22 -1.13 13.03 -9.57
C CYS A 22 -1.05 14.46 -9.00
N LEU A 23 0.12 14.88 -8.53
CA LEU A 23 0.35 16.27 -8.10
C LEU A 23 0.18 17.26 -9.26
N TRP A 24 0.72 16.93 -10.43
CA TRP A 24 0.57 17.77 -11.62
C TRP A 24 -0.91 17.93 -11.99
N VAL A 25 -1.67 16.82 -12.05
CA VAL A 25 -3.12 16.85 -12.31
C VAL A 25 -3.84 17.73 -11.28
N SER A 26 -3.55 17.54 -10.00
CA SER A 26 -4.16 18.33 -8.93
C SER A 26 -3.90 19.83 -9.04
N LEU A 27 -2.77 20.24 -9.61
CA LEU A 27 -2.42 21.66 -9.77
C LEU A 27 -3.03 22.29 -11.03
N HIS A 28 -3.37 21.49 -12.03
CA HIS A 28 -3.83 21.98 -13.34
C HIS A 28 -5.32 21.75 -13.62
N VAL A 29 -5.93 20.75 -12.98
CA VAL A 29 -7.35 20.42 -13.16
C VAL A 29 -8.17 21.09 -12.07
N ARG A 30 -9.16 21.88 -12.47
CA ARG A 30 -10.18 22.41 -11.56
C ARG A 30 -11.29 21.38 -11.40
N THR A 31 -11.46 20.92 -10.17
CA THR A 31 -12.48 19.92 -9.86
C THR A 31 -13.78 20.63 -9.49
N ASP A 32 -14.85 20.39 -10.25
CA ASP A 32 -16.19 20.86 -9.88
C ASP A 32 -16.78 19.98 -8.75
N GLN A 33 -17.92 20.39 -8.18
CA GLN A 33 -18.49 19.71 -7.02
C GLN A 33 -18.91 18.26 -7.31
N VAL A 34 -19.38 17.97 -8.52
CA VAL A 34 -19.79 16.62 -8.93
C VAL A 34 -18.57 15.71 -9.03
N LEU A 35 -17.52 16.15 -9.72
CA LEU A 35 -16.27 15.41 -9.84
C LEU A 35 -15.59 15.23 -8.49
N HIS A 36 -15.62 16.24 -7.62
CA HIS A 36 -15.09 16.14 -6.25
C HIS A 36 -15.81 15.06 -5.44
N THR A 37 -17.15 15.04 -5.47
CA THR A 37 -17.97 14.05 -4.75
C THR A 37 -17.73 12.64 -5.28
N GLY A 38 -17.68 12.49 -6.61
CA GLY A 38 -17.37 11.21 -7.25
C GLY A 38 -15.96 10.72 -6.90
N ALA A 39 -14.97 11.61 -6.93
CA ALA A 39 -13.61 11.32 -6.52
C ALA A 39 -13.54 10.88 -5.05
N LEU A 40 -14.25 11.56 -4.15
CA LEU A 40 -14.28 11.19 -2.73
C LEU A 40 -14.88 9.80 -2.51
N PHE A 41 -15.99 9.49 -3.19
CA PHE A 41 -16.59 8.15 -3.14
C PHE A 41 -15.61 7.07 -3.61
N VAL A 42 -14.98 7.27 -4.78
CA VAL A 42 -13.97 6.35 -5.32
C VAL A 42 -12.78 6.22 -4.37
N HIS A 43 -12.36 7.32 -3.74
CA HIS A 43 -11.27 7.34 -2.78
C HIS A 43 -11.59 6.46 -1.57
N LEU A 44 -12.77 6.62 -0.96
CA LEU A 44 -13.20 5.82 0.18
C LEU A 44 -13.41 4.34 -0.19
N ALA A 45 -13.98 4.05 -1.36
CA ALA A 45 -14.12 2.67 -1.84
C ALA A 45 -12.74 2.01 -2.05
N SER A 46 -11.79 2.75 -2.61
CA SER A 46 -10.41 2.31 -2.80
C SER A 46 -9.66 2.12 -1.47
N LEU A 47 -9.95 2.97 -0.47
CA LEU A 47 -9.44 2.80 0.89
C LEU A 47 -9.94 1.48 1.48
N VAL A 48 -11.24 1.21 1.42
CA VAL A 48 -11.83 -0.04 1.93
C VAL A 48 -11.23 -1.25 1.22
N LEU A 49 -11.10 -1.21 -0.11
CA LEU A 49 -10.54 -2.29 -0.90
C LEU A 49 -9.07 -2.55 -0.55
N GLY A 50 -8.23 -1.51 -0.60
CA GLY A 50 -6.79 -1.63 -0.42
C GLY A 50 -6.42 -1.91 1.03
N PHE A 51 -6.90 -1.09 1.96
CA PHE A 51 -6.60 -1.24 3.37
C PHE A 51 -7.27 -2.48 3.97
N GLY A 52 -8.51 -2.79 3.57
CA GLY A 52 -9.19 -4.03 3.97
C GLY A 52 -8.42 -5.28 3.53
N ALA A 53 -7.84 -5.28 2.33
CA ALA A 53 -6.98 -6.37 1.88
C ALA A 53 -5.68 -6.50 2.69
N VAL A 54 -5.09 -5.39 3.15
CA VAL A 54 -3.94 -5.42 4.07
C VAL A 54 -4.31 -6.00 5.42
N LEU A 55 -5.43 -5.57 6.01
CA LEU A 55 -5.91 -6.13 7.28
C LEU A 55 -6.21 -7.63 7.18
N ALA A 56 -6.78 -8.07 6.06
CA ALA A 56 -6.99 -9.49 5.78
C ALA A 56 -5.66 -10.26 5.66
N ALA A 57 -4.63 -9.67 5.03
CA ALA A 57 -3.32 -10.28 4.92
C ALA A 57 -2.65 -10.45 6.30
N ASP A 58 -2.75 -9.42 7.15
CA ASP A 58 -2.23 -9.47 8.52
C ASP A 58 -2.97 -10.52 9.37
N TRP A 59 -4.27 -10.68 9.16
CA TRP A 59 -5.06 -11.74 9.80
C TRP A 59 -4.56 -13.14 9.41
N PHE A 60 -4.29 -13.40 8.12
CA PHE A 60 -3.68 -14.67 7.69
C PHE A 60 -2.28 -14.88 8.27
N GLY A 61 -1.49 -13.81 8.38
CA GLY A 61 -0.20 -13.83 9.08
C GLY A 61 -0.33 -14.23 10.55
N LEU A 62 -1.33 -13.70 11.26
CA LEU A 62 -1.61 -14.02 12.64
C LEU A 62 -2.09 -15.47 12.82
N LEU A 63 -2.98 -15.96 11.94
CA LEU A 63 -3.41 -17.36 11.95
C LEU A 63 -2.23 -18.31 11.75
N TRP A 64 -1.27 -17.96 10.90
CA TRP A 64 -0.04 -18.73 10.74
C TRP A 64 0.84 -18.70 12.00
N ILE A 65 1.07 -17.53 12.61
CA ILE A 65 1.87 -17.40 13.84
C ILE A 65 1.25 -18.22 15.00
N THR A 66 -0.09 -18.21 15.09
CA THR A 66 -0.85 -18.98 16.08
C THR A 66 -1.02 -20.46 15.70
N ARG A 67 -0.37 -20.93 14.63
CA ARG A 67 -0.38 -22.31 14.12
C ARG A 67 -1.77 -22.83 13.73
N ARG A 68 -2.72 -21.93 13.44
CA ARG A 68 -4.06 -22.27 12.95
C ARG A 68 -4.12 -22.44 11.43
N LEU A 69 -3.06 -22.03 10.72
CA LEU A 69 -2.94 -22.11 9.27
C LEU A 69 -1.51 -22.49 8.88
N GLY A 70 -1.34 -23.30 7.83
CA GLY A 70 -0.02 -23.62 7.30
C GLY A 70 0.65 -22.43 6.61
N LEU A 71 1.99 -22.41 6.55
CA LEU A 71 2.73 -21.34 5.88
C LEU A 71 2.36 -21.21 4.40
N ALA A 72 2.24 -22.34 3.68
CA ALA A 72 1.88 -22.36 2.26
C ALA A 72 0.48 -21.76 2.02
N GLU A 73 -0.48 -22.10 2.88
CA GLU A 73 -1.86 -21.58 2.81
C GLU A 73 -1.91 -20.08 3.11
N ALA A 74 -1.19 -19.64 4.14
CA ALA A 74 -1.06 -18.22 4.49
C ALA A 74 -0.45 -17.42 3.34
N LEU A 75 0.66 -17.89 2.75
CA LEU A 75 1.31 -17.25 1.61
C LEU A 75 0.42 -17.24 0.36
N GLY A 76 -0.33 -18.31 0.12
CA GLY A 76 -1.30 -18.37 -0.98
C GLY A 76 -2.44 -17.36 -0.81
N ALA A 77 -2.96 -17.21 0.42
CA ALA A 77 -3.97 -16.22 0.74
C ALA A 77 -3.44 -14.78 0.57
N VAL A 78 -2.29 -14.47 1.18
CA VAL A 78 -1.63 -13.16 1.08
C VAL A 78 -1.28 -12.83 -0.38
N GLY A 79 -0.80 -13.80 -1.15
CA GLY A 79 -0.47 -13.63 -2.57
C GLY A 79 -1.66 -13.16 -3.41
N ARG A 80 -2.87 -13.68 -3.14
CA ARG A 80 -4.11 -13.24 -3.82
C ARG A 80 -4.54 -11.83 -3.40
N LEU A 81 -4.25 -11.44 -2.16
CA LEU A 81 -4.59 -10.12 -1.63
C LEU A 81 -3.70 -8.99 -2.18
N HIS A 82 -2.56 -9.30 -2.80
CA HIS A 82 -1.75 -8.26 -3.45
C HIS A 82 -2.52 -7.52 -4.55
N ALA A 83 -3.33 -8.21 -5.36
CA ALA A 83 -4.09 -7.57 -6.42
C ALA A 83 -5.05 -6.48 -5.89
N PRO A 84 -5.94 -6.75 -4.91
CA PRO A 84 -6.79 -5.70 -4.35
C PRO A 84 -6.01 -4.62 -3.58
N VAL A 85 -4.88 -4.94 -2.94
CA VAL A 85 -4.02 -3.91 -2.31
C VAL A 85 -3.51 -2.91 -3.36
N TRP A 86 -2.96 -3.39 -4.47
CA TRP A 86 -2.47 -2.54 -5.55
C TRP A 86 -3.59 -1.79 -6.27
N ALA A 87 -4.72 -2.43 -6.51
CA ALA A 87 -5.89 -1.79 -7.10
C ALA A 87 -6.42 -0.66 -6.20
N GLY A 88 -6.56 -0.91 -4.90
CA GLY A 88 -6.95 0.11 -3.92
C GLY A 88 -5.94 1.25 -3.84
N LEU A 89 -4.64 0.97 -3.83
CA LEU A 89 -3.61 2.01 -3.83
C LEU A 89 -3.66 2.88 -5.10
N ALA A 90 -3.81 2.26 -6.27
CA ALA A 90 -3.95 2.99 -7.54
C ALA A 90 -5.22 3.86 -7.54
N GLY A 91 -6.34 3.31 -7.08
CA GLY A 91 -7.59 4.05 -6.93
C GLY A 91 -7.46 5.25 -5.99
N LEU A 92 -6.77 5.09 -4.86
CA LEU A 92 -6.47 6.16 -3.91
C LEU A 92 -5.63 7.28 -4.52
N LEU A 93 -4.59 6.92 -5.28
CA LEU A 93 -3.72 7.89 -5.95
C LEU A 93 -4.49 8.70 -7.00
N VAL A 94 -5.19 8.01 -7.90
CA VAL A 94 -5.93 8.63 -9.00
C VAL A 94 -7.06 9.50 -8.47
N SER A 95 -7.90 8.98 -7.57
CA SER A 95 -8.98 9.77 -6.97
C SER A 95 -8.46 10.92 -6.12
N GLY A 96 -7.37 10.71 -5.37
CA GLY A 96 -6.76 11.73 -4.52
C GLY A 96 -6.26 12.95 -5.30
N ALA A 97 -5.89 12.80 -6.57
CA ALA A 97 -5.50 13.91 -7.43
C ALA A 97 -6.63 14.92 -7.65
N PHE A 98 -7.90 14.49 -7.56
CA PHE A 98 -9.09 15.33 -7.73
C PHE A 98 -9.65 15.86 -6.39
N LEU A 99 -8.98 15.55 -5.27
CA LEU A 99 -9.38 16.04 -3.94
C LEU A 99 -8.60 17.28 -3.51
N HIS A 100 -7.98 17.99 -4.46
CA HIS A 100 -7.20 19.22 -4.26
C HIS A 100 -6.23 19.17 -3.07
N PRO A 101 -5.26 18.23 -3.04
CA PRO A 101 -4.20 18.26 -2.04
C PRO A 101 -3.44 19.59 -2.04
N ASP A 102 -3.32 20.25 -0.89
CA ASP A 102 -2.44 21.41 -0.73
C ASP A 102 -0.97 20.96 -0.59
N PRO A 103 -0.09 21.22 -1.58
CA PRO A 103 1.31 20.81 -1.53
C PRO A 103 2.16 21.68 -0.59
N ALA A 104 1.68 22.84 -0.16
CA ALA A 104 2.34 23.67 0.84
C ALA A 104 2.19 23.07 2.25
N SER A 105 1.09 22.37 2.50
CA SER A 105 0.80 21.72 3.78
C SER A 105 1.82 20.63 4.14
N PRO A 106 2.43 20.69 5.35
CA PRO A 106 3.34 19.65 5.82
C PRO A 106 2.63 18.30 6.00
N LEU A 107 1.33 18.30 6.27
CA LEU A 107 0.52 17.09 6.38
C LEU A 107 0.40 16.37 5.04
N THR A 108 0.10 17.11 3.96
CA THR A 108 0.04 16.54 2.61
C THR A 108 1.38 15.93 2.20
N ARG A 109 2.50 16.62 2.46
CA ARG A 109 3.84 16.09 2.18
C ARG A 109 4.13 14.82 2.96
N THR A 110 3.78 14.81 4.25
CA THR A 110 3.93 13.62 5.10
C THR A 110 3.10 12.45 4.55
N LYS A 111 1.85 12.69 4.15
CA LYS A 111 0.99 11.66 3.52
C LYS A 111 1.62 11.09 2.26
N LEU A 112 2.19 11.94 1.40
CA LEU A 112 2.86 11.50 0.16
C LEU A 112 4.10 10.64 0.46
N VAL A 113 4.90 11.02 1.47
CA VAL A 113 6.05 10.21 1.92
C VAL A 113 5.57 8.85 2.45
N LEU A 114 4.51 8.81 3.27
CA LEU A 114 3.95 7.55 3.76
C LEU A 114 3.46 6.67 2.61
N ILE A 115 2.79 7.24 1.61
CA ILE A 115 2.35 6.49 0.42
C ILE A 115 3.55 5.95 -0.37
N LEU A 116 4.62 6.73 -0.53
CA LEU A 116 5.83 6.27 -1.19
C LEU A 116 6.48 5.11 -0.41
N VAL A 117 6.68 5.27 0.91
CA VAL A 117 7.23 4.22 1.77
C VAL A 117 6.36 2.96 1.72
N LEU A 118 5.03 3.11 1.76
CA LEU A 118 4.08 2.01 1.63
C LEU A 118 4.24 1.27 0.29
N THR A 119 4.39 2.02 -0.79
CA THR A 119 4.54 1.47 -2.15
C THR A 119 5.82 0.66 -2.27
N LEU A 120 6.94 1.21 -1.79
CA LEU A 120 8.23 0.51 -1.75
C LEU A 120 8.17 -0.73 -0.86
N ASN A 121 7.50 -0.62 0.29
CA ASN A 121 7.27 -1.71 1.21
C ASN A 121 6.46 -2.84 0.56
N GLY A 122 5.41 -2.51 -0.21
CA GLY A 122 4.62 -3.48 -0.96
C GLY A 122 5.40 -4.20 -2.06
N LEU A 123 6.28 -3.47 -2.77
CA LEU A 123 7.18 -4.09 -3.77
C LEU A 123 8.13 -5.09 -3.11
N GLN A 124 8.80 -4.72 -2.02
CA GLN A 124 9.67 -5.67 -1.29
C GLN A 124 8.88 -6.84 -0.67
N ALA A 125 7.65 -6.61 -0.22
CA ALA A 125 6.77 -7.65 0.32
C ALA A 125 6.49 -8.73 -0.73
N GLY A 126 6.26 -8.32 -1.99
CA GLY A 126 6.18 -9.23 -3.15
C GLY A 126 7.40 -10.14 -3.28
N VAL A 127 8.60 -9.56 -3.13
CA VAL A 127 9.86 -10.32 -3.17
C VAL A 127 9.95 -11.31 -2.01
N LEU A 128 9.61 -10.85 -0.80
CA LEU A 128 9.63 -11.66 0.41
C LEU A 128 8.67 -12.85 0.31
N THR A 129 7.42 -12.62 -0.11
CA THR A 129 6.42 -13.68 -0.29
C THR A 129 6.89 -14.74 -1.28
N ARG A 130 7.51 -14.33 -2.41
CA ARG A 130 8.10 -15.27 -3.38
C ARG A 130 9.24 -16.10 -2.77
N ARG A 131 10.15 -15.44 -2.02
CA ARG A 131 11.27 -16.12 -1.35
C ARG A 131 10.81 -17.10 -0.26
N LEU A 132 9.74 -16.77 0.46
CA LEU A 132 9.11 -17.65 1.44
C LEU A 132 8.44 -18.84 0.77
N ALA A 133 7.70 -18.61 -0.32
CA ALA A 133 7.04 -19.67 -1.07
C ALA A 133 8.04 -20.69 -1.64
N GLN A 134 9.19 -20.24 -2.14
CA GLN A 134 10.28 -21.12 -2.62
C GLN A 134 10.92 -22.00 -1.54
N ARG A 135 10.77 -21.64 -0.26
CA ARG A 135 11.34 -22.39 0.89
C ARG A 135 10.29 -23.22 1.62
N SER A 136 9.01 -23.04 1.30
CA SER A 136 7.92 -23.84 1.85
C SER A 136 8.07 -25.30 1.40
N PRO A 137 7.85 -26.30 2.28
CA PRO A 137 7.18 -26.21 3.58
C PRO A 137 8.11 -25.94 4.78
N ALA A 138 9.42 -25.75 4.57
CA ALA A 138 10.34 -25.54 5.69
C ALA A 138 9.97 -24.26 6.47
N PRO A 139 10.06 -24.28 7.81
CA PRO A 139 9.78 -23.09 8.61
C PRO A 139 10.75 -21.97 8.23
N PRO A 140 10.27 -20.71 8.16
CA PRO A 140 11.12 -19.60 7.80
C PRO A 140 12.15 -19.36 8.91
N GLY A 141 13.42 -19.18 8.52
CA GLY A 141 14.46 -18.81 9.47
C GLY A 141 14.15 -17.47 10.15
N ARG A 142 14.65 -17.28 11.38
CA ARG A 142 14.40 -16.09 12.22
C ARG A 142 14.53 -14.76 11.47
N ARG A 143 15.54 -14.62 10.61
CA ARG A 143 15.78 -13.41 9.81
C ARG A 143 14.61 -13.10 8.85
N MET A 144 14.03 -14.10 8.21
CA MET A 144 12.89 -13.91 7.30
C MET A 144 11.61 -13.60 8.06
N ALA A 145 11.41 -14.24 9.22
CA ALA A 145 10.27 -13.95 10.09
C ALA A 145 10.30 -12.51 10.58
N VAL A 146 11.46 -12.03 11.06
CA VAL A 146 11.65 -10.62 11.44
C VAL A 146 11.42 -9.69 10.25
N TRP A 147 11.94 -9.99 9.07
CA TRP A 147 11.69 -9.18 7.87
C TRP A 147 10.21 -9.12 7.49
N GLY A 148 9.48 -10.24 7.61
CA GLY A 148 8.02 -10.27 7.41
C GLY A 148 7.28 -9.40 8.42
N ALA A 149 7.61 -9.53 9.71
CA ALA A 149 7.01 -8.73 10.77
C ALA A 149 7.29 -7.23 10.58
N SER A 150 8.52 -6.85 10.22
CA SER A 150 8.88 -5.46 9.92
C SER A 150 8.11 -4.93 8.70
N THR A 151 7.98 -5.73 7.65
CA THR A 151 7.20 -5.36 6.45
C THR A 151 5.73 -5.10 6.80
N ALA A 152 5.12 -5.96 7.62
CA ALA A 152 3.73 -5.77 8.07
C ALA A 152 3.58 -4.51 8.93
N LEU A 153 4.50 -4.28 9.87
CA LEU A 153 4.47 -3.11 10.74
C LEU A 153 4.60 -1.79 9.96
N VAL A 154 5.53 -1.73 9.00
CA VAL A 154 5.69 -0.55 8.13
C VAL A 154 4.42 -0.29 7.33
N SER A 155 3.78 -1.34 6.81
CA SER A 155 2.50 -1.22 6.11
C SER A 155 1.44 -0.58 7.01
N GLN A 156 1.26 -1.09 8.24
CA GLN A 156 0.28 -0.58 9.21
C GLN A 156 0.52 0.89 9.57
N VAL A 157 1.77 1.26 9.86
CA VAL A 157 2.13 2.66 10.17
C VAL A 157 1.79 3.58 8.99
N CYS A 158 2.12 3.17 7.76
CA CYS A 158 1.86 4.00 6.59
C CYS A 158 0.36 4.12 6.28
N TRP A 159 -0.40 3.02 6.34
CA TRP A 159 -1.85 3.05 6.12
C TRP A 159 -2.57 3.89 7.16
N TRP A 160 -2.37 3.61 8.45
CA TRP A 160 -3.01 4.38 9.52
C TRP A 160 -2.58 5.84 9.51
N GLY A 161 -1.28 6.11 9.32
CA GLY A 161 -0.78 7.48 9.21
C GLY A 161 -1.42 8.24 8.06
N ALA A 162 -1.53 7.63 6.88
CA ALA A 162 -2.18 8.25 5.72
C ALA A 162 -3.69 8.48 5.92
N VAL A 163 -4.38 7.56 6.62
CA VAL A 163 -5.80 7.69 6.99
C VAL A 163 -6.00 8.84 7.97
N VAL A 164 -5.23 8.88 9.06
CA VAL A 164 -5.32 9.94 10.09
C VAL A 164 -5.04 11.31 9.46
N ILE A 165 -3.99 11.42 8.65
CA ILE A 165 -3.69 12.66 7.93
C ILE A 165 -4.82 13.03 6.95
N GLY A 166 -5.40 12.04 6.26
CA GLY A 166 -6.52 12.26 5.36
C GLY A 166 -7.74 12.85 6.07
N PHE A 167 -8.10 12.33 7.23
CA PHE A 167 -9.17 12.87 8.06
C PHE A 167 -8.83 14.27 8.60
N ALA A 168 -7.61 14.48 9.10
CA ALA A 168 -7.19 15.77 9.63
C ALA A 168 -7.20 16.87 8.56
N ASN A 169 -6.72 16.59 7.34
CA ASN A 169 -6.76 17.53 6.22
C ASN A 169 -8.18 17.82 5.73
N ALA A 170 -9.15 16.94 5.94
CA ALA A 170 -10.53 17.16 5.52
C ALA A 170 -11.33 18.05 6.49
N GLN A 171 -10.81 18.31 7.69
CA GLN A 171 -11.43 19.14 8.72
C GLN A 171 -10.94 20.60 8.72
N HIS A 172 -9.96 20.93 7.89
CA HIS A 172 -9.38 22.27 7.74
C HIS A 172 -9.63 22.80 6.33
#